data_AF-A0A9Q0TGW0-F1
#
_entry.id   AF-A0A9Q0TGW0-F1
#
_cell.length_a   1.000
_cell.length_b   1.000
_cell.length_c   1.000
_cell.angle_alpha   90.00
_cell.angle_beta   90.00
_cell.angle_gamma   90.00
#
_symmetry.space_group_name_H-M   'P 1'
#
loop_
_entity.id
_entity.type
_entity.pdbx_description
1 polymer ?
#
loop_
_entity_poly.entity_id
_entity_poly.type
_entity_poly.pdbx_seq_one_letter_code
_entity_poly.pdbx_strand_id
1 'polypeptide(L)'
;MVDDGYVNASSNGNGNGYQESPRKTKDINKKKKKKRGGSKKKMTAEQALALKSVSEWVYLDRQLVADDFDFGVHKTVMMRREDKVVFELHSHSKFSDGFLSPSKLVERAHGNGVKVLALTDHDTMSGVPEATEAARRFGIKIIPGVEISTMFSPRIPEAEEPVHILAYYSSGGPARSDELEKFLANIRDGRYLRAKDMVLKLNKLKLPLKWEHVTRITGKGVAPGRLHVARAMVEAGHVENLKQAFARYLYDGGPAYSTGNEPIVEEAVQFIRETGGVAVLAHPWALKNPVAIIRRLKDAGLHGMEVYRSDGKLAVYSDLADAYGLLKLGGSDYHGRGGKW
;
A
#
# COMPACT_ATOMS: atom_id res chain seq x y z
N MET A 1 -16.28 -42.55 -53.51
CA MET A 1 -15.70 -41.54 -54.42
C MET A 1 -14.30 -41.28 -53.89
N VAL A 2 -13.30 -42.12 -54.21
CA VAL A 2 -12.57 -42.25 -55.50
C VAL A 2 -11.77 -40.97 -55.75
N ASP A 3 -10.48 -40.99 -55.35
CA ASP A 3 -9.26 -40.84 -56.22
C ASP A 3 -8.99 -39.39 -56.66
N ASP A 4 -7.79 -38.92 -56.96
CA ASP A 4 -6.43 -39.45 -57.02
C ASP A 4 -5.47 -38.25 -57.09
N GLY A 5 -4.17 -38.45 -56.86
CA GLY A 5 -3.17 -37.40 -57.08
C GLY A 5 -1.71 -37.79 -56.87
N TYR A 6 -1.28 -38.92 -57.45
CA TYR A 6 0.12 -39.30 -57.65
C TYR A 6 0.82 -38.40 -58.70
N VAL A 7 2.10 -38.05 -58.49
CA VAL A 7 3.18 -38.22 -59.50
C VAL A 7 4.53 -38.47 -58.78
N ASN A 8 5.30 -39.37 -59.37
CA ASN A 8 6.48 -40.09 -58.91
C ASN A 8 7.77 -39.64 -59.63
N ALA A 9 8.92 -40.20 -59.19
CA ALA A 9 10.08 -40.64 -60.00
C ALA A 9 11.45 -39.90 -59.90
N SER A 10 12.31 -40.43 -59.01
CA SER A 10 13.59 -41.15 -59.24
C SER A 10 14.70 -40.65 -60.21
N SER A 11 15.96 -40.71 -59.76
CA SER A 11 17.04 -41.51 -60.40
C SER A 11 18.32 -41.66 -59.56
N ASN A 12 19.02 -42.79 -59.80
CA ASN A 12 20.17 -43.39 -59.10
C ASN A 12 21.55 -42.78 -59.45
N GLY A 13 22.56 -43.04 -58.61
CA GLY A 13 23.97 -43.02 -59.00
C GLY A 13 24.92 -43.53 -57.91
N ASN A 14 25.53 -44.70 -58.15
CA ASN A 14 26.45 -45.42 -57.26
C ASN A 14 27.90 -45.23 -57.75
N GLY A 15 28.90 -45.10 -56.87
CA GLY A 15 30.32 -45.02 -57.26
C GLY A 15 31.30 -45.02 -56.08
N ASN A 16 32.08 -46.09 -55.95
CA ASN A 16 33.12 -46.34 -54.94
C ASN A 16 34.42 -45.56 -55.18
N GLY A 17 35.16 -45.26 -54.10
CA GLY A 17 36.57 -44.87 -54.14
C GLY A 17 37.19 -44.64 -52.75
N TYR A 18 38.00 -45.58 -52.28
CA TYR A 18 38.85 -45.50 -51.07
C TYR A 18 40.14 -44.72 -51.37
N GLN A 19 40.57 -43.81 -50.47
CA GLN A 19 41.90 -43.84 -49.81
C GLN A 19 42.15 -42.65 -48.85
N GLU A 20 42.60 -43.03 -47.64
CA GLU A 20 43.56 -42.42 -46.70
C GLU A 20 43.36 -41.06 -45.98
N SER A 21 43.64 -41.17 -44.68
CA SER A 21 43.74 -40.22 -43.55
C SER A 21 44.99 -39.29 -43.67
N PRO A 22 45.23 -38.23 -42.83
CA PRO A 22 45.01 -38.27 -41.37
C PRO A 22 44.81 -36.96 -40.55
N ARG A 23 44.39 -37.20 -39.28
CA ARG A 23 44.62 -36.44 -38.02
C ARG A 23 43.97 -35.05 -37.87
N LYS A 24 43.11 -34.90 -36.84
CA LYS A 24 43.43 -34.15 -35.60
C LYS A 24 42.30 -34.15 -34.55
N THR A 25 42.69 -34.61 -33.36
CA THR A 25 42.34 -34.15 -31.99
C THR A 25 40.87 -33.92 -31.58
N LYS A 26 40.45 -34.74 -30.60
CA LYS A 26 39.32 -34.53 -29.68
C LYS A 26 39.51 -33.23 -28.89
N ASP A 27 38.49 -32.38 -28.84
CA ASP A 27 38.38 -31.35 -27.81
C ASP A 27 36.97 -31.26 -27.24
N ILE A 28 36.93 -31.39 -25.92
CA ILE A 28 35.76 -31.40 -25.05
C ILE A 28 35.33 -29.95 -24.82
N ASN A 29 34.21 -29.52 -25.41
CA ASN A 29 33.77 -28.14 -25.26
C ASN A 29 32.91 -27.96 -23.99
N LYS A 30 33.55 -27.44 -22.94
CA LYS A 30 32.95 -26.96 -21.68
C LYS A 30 31.87 -25.89 -21.97
N LYS A 31 30.62 -26.17 -21.59
CA LYS A 31 29.56 -25.15 -21.48
C LYS A 31 29.96 -24.09 -20.43
N LYS A 32 30.40 -22.92 -20.89
CA LYS A 32 30.56 -21.72 -20.06
C LYS A 32 29.17 -21.24 -19.59
N LYS A 33 28.89 -21.37 -18.29
CA LYS A 33 27.78 -20.64 -17.62
C LYS A 33 28.04 -19.14 -17.75
N LYS A 34 27.23 -18.44 -18.56
CA LYS A 34 27.13 -16.96 -18.53
C LYS A 34 26.57 -16.56 -17.16
N LYS A 35 27.42 -15.97 -16.30
CA LYS A 35 26.95 -15.21 -15.14
C LYS A 35 26.15 -14.01 -15.68
N ARG A 36 24.85 -13.98 -15.44
CA ARG A 36 24.02 -12.77 -15.58
C ARG A 36 24.45 -11.79 -14.49
N GLY A 37 25.37 -10.89 -14.83
CA GLY A 37 25.67 -9.73 -14.00
C GLY A 37 24.49 -8.76 -14.08
N GLY A 38 23.61 -8.80 -13.09
CA GLY A 38 22.66 -7.72 -12.88
C GLY A 38 23.46 -6.47 -12.54
N SER A 39 23.42 -5.46 -13.41
CA SER A 39 23.94 -4.13 -13.11
C SER A 39 23.20 -3.63 -11.87
N LYS A 40 23.89 -3.52 -10.73
CA LYS A 40 23.33 -2.81 -9.57
C LYS A 40 23.08 -1.37 -10.03
N LYS A 41 21.81 -0.99 -10.17
CA LYS A 41 21.41 0.39 -10.43
C LYS A 41 22.14 1.28 -9.42
N LYS A 42 22.95 2.22 -9.90
CA LYS A 42 23.59 3.25 -9.07
C LYS A 42 22.46 4.05 -8.40
N MET A 43 22.52 4.21 -7.08
CA MET A 43 21.58 5.06 -6.35
C MET A 43 21.65 6.50 -6.87
N THR A 44 20.50 7.16 -7.01
CA THR A 44 20.45 8.59 -7.32
C THR A 44 20.92 9.42 -6.11
N ALA A 45 21.22 10.70 -6.33
CA ALA A 45 21.62 11.61 -5.24
C ALA A 45 20.53 11.73 -4.16
N GLU A 46 19.26 11.77 -4.58
CA GLU A 46 18.11 11.82 -3.69
C GLU A 46 17.96 10.51 -2.90
N GLN A 47 18.18 9.36 -3.53
CA GLN A 47 18.18 8.06 -2.85
C GLN A 47 19.32 7.95 -1.84
N ALA A 48 20.50 8.49 -2.15
CA ALA A 48 21.63 8.55 -1.24
C ALA A 48 21.37 9.48 -0.05
N LEU A 49 20.75 10.65 -0.29
CA LEU A 49 20.36 11.57 0.77
C LEU A 49 19.27 10.96 1.67
N ALA A 50 18.25 10.34 1.08
CA ALA A 50 17.20 9.66 1.84
C ALA A 50 17.77 8.51 2.69
N LEU A 51 18.66 7.68 2.11
CA LEU A 51 19.33 6.62 2.85
C LEU A 51 20.20 7.18 3.98
N LYS A 52 20.92 8.28 3.73
CA LYS A 52 21.75 8.97 4.73
C LYS A 52 20.88 9.50 5.88
N SER A 53 19.78 10.20 5.59
CA SER A 53 18.87 10.73 6.61
C SER A 53 18.20 9.63 7.43
N VAL A 54 17.84 8.50 6.81
CA VAL A 54 17.33 7.33 7.52
C VAL A 54 18.43 6.74 8.40
N SER A 55 19.65 6.59 7.87
CA SER A 55 20.78 6.01 8.61
C SER A 55 21.18 6.87 9.81
N GLU A 56 21.38 8.19 9.61
CA GLU A 56 21.69 9.13 10.69
C GLU A 56 20.64 9.03 11.80
N TRP A 57 19.37 8.95 11.44
CA TRP A 57 18.29 8.85 12.42
C TRP A 57 18.25 7.50 13.16
N VAL A 58 18.46 6.37 12.46
CA VAL A 58 18.57 5.03 13.08
C VAL A 58 19.69 4.99 14.14
N TYR A 59 20.75 5.80 13.97
CA TYR A 59 21.93 5.78 14.82
C TYR A 59 22.10 7.02 15.72
N LEU A 60 21.15 7.97 15.75
CA LEU A 60 21.30 9.24 16.45
C LEU A 60 21.32 9.10 18.00
N ASP A 61 20.74 8.03 18.54
CA ASP A 61 20.68 7.76 20.00
C ASP A 61 22.05 7.37 20.61
N ARG A 62 23.13 7.31 19.82
CA ARG A 62 24.46 6.93 20.29
C ARG A 62 25.33 8.06 20.85
N GLN A 63 24.94 9.33 20.73
CA GLN A 63 25.81 10.46 21.08
C GLN A 63 25.41 11.28 22.33
N LEU A 64 24.33 10.94 23.04
CA LEU A 64 23.89 11.68 24.23
C LEU A 64 24.02 10.85 25.51
N VAL A 65 25.22 10.37 25.85
CA VAL A 65 25.55 10.02 27.25
C VAL A 65 27.05 10.25 27.49
N ALA A 66 27.40 11.47 27.87
CA ALA A 66 28.59 11.77 28.66
C ALA A 66 28.42 13.18 29.23
N ASP A 67 27.73 13.28 30.37
CA ASP A 67 28.24 14.10 31.45
C ASP A 67 27.66 13.60 32.78
N ASP A 68 28.56 13.66 33.75
CA ASP A 68 28.68 12.90 34.98
C ASP A 68 27.84 13.53 36.10
N PHE A 69 26.85 12.84 36.67
CA PHE A 69 26.35 13.10 38.02
C PHE A 69 25.73 11.85 38.65
N ASP A 70 26.46 11.35 39.64
CA ASP A 70 26.19 10.24 40.55
C ASP A 70 24.97 10.50 41.45
N PHE A 71 24.03 9.54 41.50
CA PHE A 71 23.42 8.94 42.70
C PHE A 71 22.13 8.17 42.31
N GLY A 72 22.15 6.84 42.51
CA GLY A 72 20.92 6.07 42.78
C GLY A 72 20.38 5.17 41.66
N VAL A 73 20.77 3.90 41.71
CA VAL A 73 20.06 2.69 41.25
C VAL A 73 19.23 2.87 39.96
N HIS A 74 19.91 2.76 38.81
CA HIS A 74 19.24 2.47 37.55
C HIS A 74 19.48 1.01 37.16
N LYS A 75 18.38 0.27 37.03
CA LYS A 75 18.34 -1.06 36.41
C LYS A 75 19.09 -0.97 35.09
N THR A 76 20.23 -1.65 35.00
CA THR A 76 21.00 -1.83 33.79
C THR A 76 20.13 -2.57 32.76
N VAL A 77 19.47 -1.83 31.88
CA VAL A 77 18.94 -2.40 30.63
C VAL A 77 20.16 -2.58 29.74
N MET A 78 20.79 -3.76 29.83
CA MET A 78 21.78 -4.20 28.86
C MET A 78 21.08 -4.30 27.49
N MET A 79 21.14 -3.24 26.70
CA MET A 79 20.75 -3.32 25.29
C MET A 79 21.76 -4.21 24.55
N ARG A 80 21.28 -5.37 24.06
CA ARG A 80 22.01 -6.22 23.12
C ARG A 80 21.08 -6.73 22.02
N ARG A 81 21.65 -6.76 20.80
CA ARG A 81 21.14 -7.14 19.46
C ARG A 81 20.43 -6.00 18.71
N GLU A 82 21.16 -5.41 17.76
CA GLU A 82 20.71 -4.58 16.63
C GLU A 82 19.31 -3.98 16.80
N ASP A 83 19.22 -2.75 17.33
CA ASP A 83 17.96 -2.07 17.59
C ASP A 83 17.17 -1.90 16.28
N LYS A 84 16.27 -2.85 16.03
CA LYS A 84 15.36 -2.81 14.89
C LYS A 84 14.40 -1.66 15.11
N VAL A 85 14.53 -0.62 14.30
CA VAL A 85 13.53 0.44 14.25
C VAL A 85 12.23 -0.14 13.72
N VAL A 86 11.17 0.02 14.50
CA VAL A 86 9.80 -0.36 14.11
C VAL A 86 9.13 0.83 13.42
N PHE A 87 8.62 0.57 12.22
CA PHE A 87 7.87 1.52 11.40
C PHE A 87 6.40 1.09 11.37
N GLU A 88 5.50 2.06 11.50
CA GLU A 88 4.12 1.95 11.05
C GLU A 88 3.93 2.94 9.91
N LEU A 89 3.58 2.45 8.72
CA LEU A 89 3.44 3.30 7.54
C LEU A 89 2.00 3.36 7.00
N HIS A 90 1.04 2.72 7.67
CA HIS A 90 -0.36 2.74 7.28
C HIS A 90 -1.27 2.63 8.51
N SER A 91 -1.82 3.77 8.93
CA SER A 91 -2.69 3.83 10.10
C SER A 91 -3.73 4.93 10.01
N HIS A 92 -4.86 4.70 10.68
CA HIS A 92 -6.05 5.55 10.61
C HIS A 92 -6.46 6.08 11.97
N SER A 93 -6.97 7.30 11.98
CA SER A 93 -7.50 7.99 13.14
C SER A 93 -8.99 8.29 12.97
N LYS A 94 -9.59 8.90 14.00
CA LYS A 94 -10.97 9.38 13.96
C LYS A 94 -11.24 10.48 12.93
N PHE A 95 -10.21 11.01 12.26
CA PHE A 95 -10.38 11.96 11.16
C PHE A 95 -10.82 11.29 9.86
N SER A 96 -10.70 9.97 9.78
CA SER A 96 -11.36 9.14 8.78
C SER A 96 -12.23 8.10 9.48
N ASP A 97 -11.88 6.82 9.46
CA ASP A 97 -12.66 5.73 10.03
C ASP A 97 -11.90 4.93 11.11
N GLY A 98 -10.76 5.43 11.57
CA GLY A 98 -10.08 4.95 12.77
C GLY A 98 -10.86 5.25 14.05
N PHE A 99 -10.53 4.52 15.13
CA PHE A 99 -11.19 4.66 16.43
C PHE A 99 -10.49 5.64 17.38
N LEU A 100 -9.17 5.80 17.24
CA LEU A 100 -8.37 6.65 18.14
C LEU A 100 -8.22 8.05 17.57
N SER A 101 -8.08 9.06 18.43
CA SER A 101 -7.56 10.36 17.98
C SER A 101 -6.10 10.21 17.53
N PRO A 102 -5.58 11.12 16.68
CA PRO A 102 -4.16 11.14 16.33
C PRO A 102 -3.25 11.09 17.56
N SER A 103 -3.54 11.86 18.62
CA SER A 103 -2.76 11.83 19.87
C SER A 103 -2.74 10.44 20.53
N LYS A 104 -3.90 9.77 20.61
CA LYS A 104 -4.01 8.44 21.21
C LYS A 104 -3.41 7.35 20.33
N LEU A 105 -3.44 7.53 19.02
CA LEU A 105 -2.77 6.65 18.08
C LEU A 105 -1.24 6.71 18.26
N VAL A 106 -0.67 7.92 18.39
CA VAL A 106 0.75 8.12 18.67
C VAL A 106 1.16 7.51 20.01
N GLU A 107 0.42 7.76 21.09
CA GLU A 107 0.66 7.16 22.41
C GLU A 107 0.66 5.64 22.34
N ARG A 108 -0.30 5.06 21.61
CA ARG A 108 -0.36 3.62 21.37
C ARG A 108 0.85 3.12 20.58
N ALA A 109 1.23 3.80 19.50
CA ALA A 109 2.36 3.43 18.67
C ALA A 109 3.66 3.40 19.51
N HIS A 110 3.85 4.41 20.37
CA HIS A 110 4.96 4.45 21.32
C HIS A 110 4.98 3.23 22.25
N GLY A 111 3.83 2.89 22.83
CA GLY A 111 3.71 1.70 23.69
C GLY A 111 4.03 0.37 22.99
N ASN A 112 4.02 0.33 21.66
CA ASN A 112 4.40 -0.84 20.85
C ASN A 112 5.82 -0.72 20.27
N GLY A 113 6.62 0.27 20.68
CA GLY A 113 8.00 0.47 20.24
C GLY A 113 8.15 1.10 18.85
N VAL A 114 7.07 1.61 18.26
CA VAL A 114 7.12 2.33 16.98
C VAL A 114 7.95 3.60 17.13
N LYS A 115 8.86 3.82 16.18
CA LYS A 115 9.71 5.02 16.15
C LYS A 115 9.40 5.95 14.97
N VAL A 116 8.83 5.41 13.89
CA VAL A 116 8.29 6.19 12.77
C VAL A 116 6.84 5.76 12.52
N LEU A 117 5.95 6.75 12.49
CA LEU A 117 4.52 6.55 12.27
C LEU A 117 4.06 7.42 11.10
N ALA A 118 3.43 6.84 10.09
CA ALA A 118 2.66 7.58 9.11
C ALA A 118 1.18 7.56 9.51
N LEU A 119 0.58 8.75 9.63
CA LEU A 119 -0.88 8.88 9.71
C LEU A 119 -1.39 9.04 8.28
N THR A 120 -2.25 8.13 7.85
CA THR A 120 -2.71 8.00 6.46
C THR A 120 -4.22 7.89 6.40
N ASP A 121 -4.90 8.78 7.14
CA ASP A 121 -6.36 8.85 7.16
C ASP A 121 -6.93 8.89 5.72
N HIS A 122 -8.07 8.25 5.53
CA HIS A 122 -8.72 8.25 4.22
C HIS A 122 -9.10 9.65 3.75
N ASP A 123 -8.57 10.03 2.59
CA ASP A 123 -8.90 11.25 1.86
C ASP A 123 -8.79 12.54 2.70
N THR A 124 -7.96 12.56 3.74
CA THR A 124 -7.71 13.76 4.55
C THR A 124 -6.35 13.71 5.25
N MET A 125 -5.73 14.88 5.40
CA MET A 125 -4.53 15.05 6.22
C MET A 125 -4.82 15.83 7.53
N SER A 126 -6.09 16.11 7.85
CA SER A 126 -6.46 16.99 8.96
C SER A 126 -5.98 16.51 10.34
N GLY A 127 -5.73 15.21 10.51
CA GLY A 127 -5.19 14.65 11.75
C GLY A 127 -3.67 14.80 11.92
N VAL A 128 -2.93 15.09 10.84
CA VAL A 128 -1.46 15.12 10.85
C VAL A 128 -0.87 16.16 11.81
N PRO A 129 -1.40 17.40 11.92
CA PRO A 129 -0.89 18.37 12.89
C PRO A 129 -1.00 17.88 14.35
N GLU A 130 -2.15 17.29 14.73
CA GLU A 130 -2.36 16.74 16.07
C GLU A 130 -1.39 15.56 16.34
N ALA A 131 -1.22 14.66 15.36
CA ALA A 131 -0.28 13.54 15.49
C ALA A 131 1.16 14.04 15.66
N THR A 132 1.57 15.03 14.87
CA THR A 132 2.92 15.62 14.90
C THR A 132 3.21 16.24 16.25
N GLU A 133 2.26 17.00 16.81
CA GLU A 133 2.42 17.60 18.13
C GLU A 133 2.52 16.53 19.23
N ALA A 134 1.62 15.53 19.21
CA ALA A 134 1.65 14.46 20.19
C ALA A 134 2.96 13.65 20.17
N ALA A 135 3.54 13.46 18.97
CA ALA A 135 4.74 12.66 18.76
C ALA A 135 6.00 13.27 19.35
N ARG A 136 6.06 14.60 19.51
CA ARG A 136 7.18 15.30 20.17
C ARG A 136 7.41 14.78 21.59
N ARG A 137 6.34 14.42 22.31
CA ARG A 137 6.42 13.90 23.69
C ARG A 137 7.01 12.50 23.78
N PHE A 138 6.94 11.73 22.70
CA PHE A 138 7.29 10.30 22.68
C PHE A 138 8.53 9.99 21.85
N GLY A 139 9.17 11.02 21.27
CA GLY A 139 10.30 10.84 20.35
C GLY A 139 9.94 10.04 19.09
N ILE A 140 8.68 10.12 18.65
CA ILE A 140 8.22 9.47 17.41
C ILE A 140 8.35 10.46 16.25
N LYS A 141 8.84 9.99 15.10
CA LYS A 141 8.79 10.74 13.85
C LYS A 141 7.46 10.51 13.15
N ILE A 142 6.73 11.58 12.86
CA ILE A 142 5.55 11.51 11.99
C ILE A 142 5.96 11.68 10.54
N ILE A 143 5.48 10.78 9.67
CA ILE A 143 5.44 10.98 8.23
C ILE A 143 4.03 11.49 7.88
N PRO A 144 3.88 12.74 7.40
CA PRO A 144 2.61 13.22 6.87
C PRO A 144 2.16 12.33 5.71
N GLY A 145 0.94 11.81 5.79
CA GLY A 145 0.39 11.01 4.70
C GLY A 145 -1.12 11.05 4.62
N VAL A 146 -1.64 10.39 3.60
CA VAL A 146 -3.07 10.22 3.31
C VAL A 146 -3.24 8.93 2.52
N GLU A 147 -4.32 8.19 2.79
CA GLU A 147 -4.75 7.09 1.91
C GLU A 147 -5.85 7.62 0.98
N ILE A 148 -5.53 7.73 -0.30
CA ILE A 148 -6.43 8.29 -1.32
C ILE A 148 -7.29 7.19 -1.92
N SER A 149 -8.61 7.37 -1.86
CA SER A 149 -9.58 6.52 -2.55
C SER A 149 -9.55 6.79 -4.04
N THR A 150 -9.43 5.74 -4.83
CA THR A 150 -9.39 5.83 -6.29
C THR A 150 -10.19 4.69 -6.91
N MET A 151 -10.44 4.81 -8.22
CA MET A 151 -11.04 3.75 -9.01
C MET A 151 -10.07 3.31 -10.11
N PHE A 152 -9.89 2.00 -10.24
CA PHE A 152 -9.23 1.42 -11.39
C PHE A 152 -10.29 1.01 -12.41
N SER A 153 -10.23 1.63 -13.59
CA SER A 153 -11.05 1.25 -14.74
C SER A 153 -10.20 0.49 -15.77
N PRO A 154 -10.46 -0.81 -15.99
CA PRO A 154 -9.81 -1.58 -17.04
C PRO A 154 -10.26 -1.06 -18.43
N ARG A 155 -9.35 -1.07 -19.42
CA ARG A 155 -9.66 -0.62 -20.79
C ARG A 155 -10.56 -1.61 -21.59
N ILE A 156 -10.87 -2.74 -20.98
CA ILE A 156 -11.70 -3.85 -21.51
C ILE A 156 -12.98 -3.88 -20.65
N PRO A 157 -14.10 -4.50 -21.08
CA PRO A 157 -15.38 -4.52 -20.34
C PRO A 157 -15.34 -5.34 -19.03
N GLU A 158 -14.36 -5.07 -18.18
CA GLU A 158 -14.27 -5.55 -16.81
C GLU A 158 -14.84 -4.47 -15.89
N ALA A 159 -15.38 -4.89 -14.74
CA ALA A 159 -15.95 -3.96 -13.77
C ALA A 159 -14.85 -3.10 -13.14
N GLU A 160 -15.18 -1.85 -12.86
CA GLU A 160 -14.33 -0.96 -12.07
C GLU A 160 -14.03 -1.57 -10.70
N GLU A 161 -12.81 -1.34 -10.22
CA GLU A 161 -12.32 -1.86 -8.96
C GLU A 161 -11.77 -0.74 -8.08
N PRO A 162 -12.23 -0.60 -6.82
CA PRO A 162 -11.65 0.34 -5.88
C PRO A 162 -10.17 0.03 -5.62
N VAL A 163 -9.35 1.06 -5.69
CA VAL A 163 -7.91 0.97 -5.36
C VAL A 163 -7.56 2.10 -4.42
N HIS A 164 -6.69 1.84 -3.45
CA HIS A 164 -6.20 2.88 -2.55
C HIS A 164 -4.71 3.14 -2.77
N ILE A 165 -4.34 4.42 -2.77
CA ILE A 165 -2.96 4.87 -2.92
C ILE A 165 -2.57 5.66 -1.69
N LEU A 166 -1.54 5.19 -1.00
CA LEU A 166 -0.88 5.93 0.06
C LEU A 166 -0.01 7.02 -0.56
N ALA A 167 -0.14 8.24 -0.07
CA ALA A 167 0.74 9.34 -0.37
C ALA A 167 1.51 9.72 0.89
N TYR A 168 2.85 9.71 0.81
CA TYR A 168 3.71 10.20 1.88
C TYR A 168 4.42 11.48 1.48
N TYR A 169 4.46 12.44 2.38
CA TYR A 169 5.10 13.73 2.17
C TYR A 169 6.26 13.94 3.15
N SER A 170 7.14 14.88 2.81
CA SER A 170 8.20 15.32 3.71
C SER A 170 7.61 16.04 4.94
N SER A 171 8.45 16.35 5.93
CA SER A 171 8.02 17.15 7.10
C SER A 171 7.44 18.51 6.75
N GLY A 172 7.78 19.07 5.57
CA GLY A 172 7.20 20.31 5.06
C GLY A 172 5.80 20.16 4.44
N GLY A 173 5.28 18.93 4.36
CA GLY A 173 4.01 18.62 3.72
C GLY A 173 4.09 18.60 2.19
N PRO A 174 2.93 18.58 1.50
CA PRO A 174 2.83 18.66 0.06
C PRO A 174 3.24 20.04 -0.48
N ALA A 175 3.91 20.07 -1.64
CA ALA A 175 4.34 21.31 -2.28
C ALA A 175 3.18 22.20 -2.76
N ARG A 176 2.02 21.59 -3.05
CA ARG A 176 0.78 22.27 -3.48
C ARG A 176 -0.38 21.88 -2.56
N SER A 177 -0.30 22.28 -1.29
CA SER A 177 -1.24 21.87 -0.24
C SER A 177 -2.70 22.19 -0.57
N ASP A 178 -2.97 23.37 -1.11
CA ASP A 178 -4.34 23.83 -1.36
C ASP A 178 -4.99 23.07 -2.52
N GLU A 179 -4.21 22.71 -3.54
CA GLU A 179 -4.66 21.85 -4.64
C GLU A 179 -4.92 20.43 -4.14
N LEU A 180 -4.04 19.89 -3.31
CA LEU A 180 -4.26 18.59 -2.69
C LEU A 180 -5.52 18.57 -1.84
N GLU A 181 -5.73 19.59 -1.00
CA GLU A 181 -6.91 19.65 -0.15
C GLU A 181 -8.20 19.77 -0.97
N LYS A 182 -8.21 20.55 -2.06
CA LYS A 182 -9.37 20.60 -2.99
C LYS A 182 -9.63 19.24 -3.63
N PHE A 183 -8.59 18.56 -4.09
CA PHE A 183 -8.68 17.22 -4.66
C PHE A 183 -9.27 16.23 -3.66
N LEU A 184 -8.75 16.20 -2.42
CA LEU A 184 -9.24 15.34 -1.35
C LEU A 184 -10.68 15.69 -0.92
N ALA A 185 -11.03 16.98 -0.87
CA ALA A 185 -12.38 17.45 -0.56
C ALA A 185 -13.42 16.92 -1.55
N ASN A 186 -13.12 16.95 -2.85
CA ASN A 186 -14.02 16.40 -3.87
C ASN A 186 -14.28 14.90 -3.67
N ILE A 187 -13.26 14.14 -3.28
CA ILE A 187 -13.40 12.71 -2.98
C ILE A 187 -14.31 12.52 -1.76
N ARG A 188 -14.11 13.32 -0.71
CA ARG A 188 -14.93 13.29 0.51
C ARG A 188 -16.40 13.64 0.24
N ASP A 189 -16.68 14.58 -0.65
CA ASP A 189 -18.05 14.89 -1.08
C ASP A 189 -18.72 13.69 -1.77
N GLY A 190 -17.98 13.00 -2.65
CA GLY A 190 -18.41 11.73 -3.24
C GLY A 190 -18.71 10.67 -2.19
N ARG A 191 -17.86 10.55 -1.16
CA ARG A 191 -18.08 9.62 -0.03
C ARG A 191 -19.38 9.91 0.73
N TYR A 192 -19.72 11.19 0.94
CA TYR A 192 -20.99 11.56 1.59
C TYR A 192 -22.20 11.07 0.80
N LEU A 193 -22.20 11.29 -0.51
CA LEU A 193 -23.29 10.85 -1.39
C LEU A 193 -23.40 9.33 -1.41
N ARG A 194 -22.26 8.64 -1.58
CA ARG A 194 -22.17 7.19 -1.54
C ARG A 194 -22.73 6.62 -0.24
N ALA A 195 -22.37 7.18 0.91
CA ALA A 195 -22.87 6.73 2.20
C ALA A 195 -24.38 6.91 2.36
N LYS A 196 -24.96 8.01 1.87
CA LYS A 196 -26.41 8.20 1.84
C LYS A 196 -27.10 7.14 0.98
N ASP A 197 -26.56 6.85 -0.19
CA ASP A 197 -27.10 5.80 -1.07
C ASP A 197 -27.03 4.41 -0.43
N MET A 198 -25.93 4.07 0.26
CA MET A 198 -25.84 2.82 1.01
C MET A 198 -26.94 2.72 2.08
N VAL A 199 -27.21 3.79 2.82
CA VAL A 199 -28.30 3.84 3.81
C VAL A 199 -29.66 3.64 3.13
N LEU A 200 -29.90 4.29 1.99
CA LEU A 200 -31.14 4.11 1.23
C LEU A 200 -31.32 2.66 0.74
N LYS A 201 -30.25 2.02 0.26
CA LYS A 201 -30.27 0.61 -0.16
C LYS A 201 -30.56 -0.32 1.02
N LEU A 202 -29.91 -0.11 2.17
CA LEU A 202 -30.20 -0.87 3.40
C LEU A 202 -31.66 -0.74 3.84
N ASN A 203 -32.22 0.47 3.77
CA ASN A 203 -33.63 0.71 4.08
C ASN A 203 -34.57 -0.08 3.13
N LYS A 204 -34.26 -0.14 1.83
CA LYS A 204 -35.02 -0.95 0.86
C LYS A 204 -34.90 -2.45 1.14
N LEU A 205 -33.78 -2.90 1.70
CA LEU A 205 -33.55 -4.27 2.17
C LEU A 205 -34.22 -4.58 3.52
N LYS A 206 -35.08 -3.69 4.03
CA LYS A 206 -35.76 -3.82 5.33
C LYS A 206 -34.80 -3.82 6.53
N LEU A 207 -33.65 -3.16 6.40
CA LEU A 207 -32.68 -2.90 7.47
C LEU A 207 -32.69 -1.41 7.79
N PRO A 208 -33.72 -0.90 8.52
CA PRO A 208 -33.88 0.52 8.73
C PRO A 208 -32.69 1.13 9.46
N LEU A 209 -32.03 2.08 8.81
CA LEU A 209 -30.91 2.84 9.33
C LEU A 209 -31.13 4.33 9.07
N LYS A 210 -31.01 5.12 10.14
CA LYS A 210 -31.15 6.58 10.08
C LYS A 210 -29.82 7.23 9.74
N TRP A 211 -29.85 8.26 8.89
CA TRP A 211 -28.64 8.99 8.50
C TRP A 211 -27.92 9.60 9.71
N GLU A 212 -28.70 10.08 10.68
CA GLU A 212 -28.22 10.69 11.92
C GLU A 212 -27.39 9.71 12.77
N HIS A 213 -27.68 8.41 12.69
CA HIS A 213 -26.88 7.40 13.40
C HIS A 213 -25.50 7.25 12.76
N VAL A 214 -25.45 7.23 11.42
CA VAL A 214 -24.18 7.14 10.68
C VAL A 214 -23.32 8.38 10.93
N THR A 215 -23.90 9.59 10.87
CA THR A 215 -23.14 10.82 11.12
C THR A 215 -22.70 10.97 12.57
N ARG A 216 -23.50 10.50 13.54
CA ARG A 216 -23.07 10.44 14.95
C ARG A 216 -21.83 9.57 15.14
N ILE A 217 -21.79 8.40 14.51
CA ILE A 217 -20.65 7.47 14.59
C ILE A 217 -19.43 8.03 13.86
N THR A 218 -19.65 8.67 12.71
CA THR A 218 -18.58 9.26 11.89
C THR A 218 -17.94 10.47 12.56
N GLY A 219 -18.73 11.26 13.28
CA GLY A 219 -18.27 12.51 13.90
C GLY A 219 -18.35 13.71 12.96
N LYS A 220 -18.18 14.91 13.54
CA LYS A 220 -18.34 16.17 12.81
C LYS A 220 -17.16 16.40 11.86
N GLY A 221 -17.46 16.74 10.61
CA GLY A 221 -16.46 17.11 9.60
C GLY A 221 -15.74 15.93 8.95
N VAL A 222 -16.13 14.70 9.26
CA VAL A 222 -15.53 13.46 8.72
C VAL A 222 -16.47 12.86 7.69
N ALA A 223 -15.94 12.47 6.53
CA ALA A 223 -16.73 11.88 5.47
C ALA A 223 -17.08 10.42 5.77
N PRO A 224 -18.38 10.03 5.85
CA PRO A 224 -18.76 8.66 6.16
C PRO A 224 -18.30 7.68 5.08
N GLY A 225 -17.90 6.50 5.53
CA GLY A 225 -17.37 5.42 4.69
C GLY A 225 -18.15 4.13 4.96
N ARG A 226 -17.82 3.07 4.22
CA ARG A 226 -18.45 1.75 4.41
C ARG A 226 -18.29 1.25 5.85
N LEU A 227 -17.14 1.49 6.46
CA LEU A 227 -16.88 1.09 7.85
C LEU A 227 -17.81 1.81 8.84
N HIS A 228 -18.12 3.09 8.62
CA HIS A 228 -19.08 3.84 9.44
C HIS A 228 -20.50 3.29 9.31
N VAL A 229 -20.93 2.97 8.09
CA VAL A 229 -22.23 2.33 7.85
C VAL A 229 -22.27 0.94 8.50
N ALA A 230 -21.21 0.14 8.38
CA ALA A 230 -21.11 -1.16 9.04
C ALA A 230 -21.21 -1.05 10.57
N ARG A 231 -20.52 -0.08 11.19
CA ARG A 231 -20.63 0.20 12.63
C ARG A 231 -22.07 0.57 13.01
N ALA A 232 -22.73 1.40 12.20
CA ALA A 232 -24.11 1.79 12.41
C ALA A 232 -25.08 0.59 12.31
N MET A 233 -24.83 -0.35 11.39
CA MET A 233 -25.59 -1.60 11.30
C MET A 233 -25.42 -2.49 12.53
N VAL A 234 -24.20 -2.56 13.09
CA VAL A 234 -23.93 -3.29 14.33
C VAL A 234 -24.63 -2.64 15.51
N GLU A 235 -24.51 -1.31 15.68
CA GLU A 235 -25.19 -0.58 16.76
C GLU A 235 -26.72 -0.67 16.66
N ALA A 236 -27.26 -0.78 15.45
CA ALA A 236 -28.69 -0.97 15.22
C ALA A 236 -29.18 -2.42 15.40
N GLY A 237 -28.27 -3.38 15.65
CA GLY A 237 -28.61 -4.79 15.83
C GLY A 237 -28.93 -5.55 14.54
N HIS A 238 -28.64 -4.97 13.36
CA HIS A 238 -28.90 -5.61 12.06
C HIS A 238 -27.87 -6.69 11.70
N VAL A 239 -26.68 -6.59 12.29
CA VAL A 239 -25.58 -7.54 12.15
C VAL A 239 -24.82 -7.68 13.46
N GLU A 240 -24.24 -8.85 13.71
CA GLU A 240 -23.49 -9.19 14.93
C GLU A 240 -22.14 -8.49 15.00
N ASN A 241 -21.50 -8.27 13.85
CA ASN A 241 -20.16 -7.71 13.77
C ASN A 241 -19.86 -7.12 12.38
N LEU A 242 -18.75 -6.39 12.28
CA LEU A 242 -18.32 -5.74 11.03
C LEU A 242 -18.09 -6.74 9.90
N LYS A 243 -17.53 -7.93 10.20
CA LYS A 243 -17.29 -8.98 9.20
C LYS A 243 -18.61 -9.41 8.55
N GLN A 244 -19.67 -9.57 9.33
CA GLN A 244 -20.99 -9.91 8.80
C GLN A 244 -21.58 -8.78 7.96
N ALA A 245 -21.41 -7.51 8.36
CA ALA A 245 -21.87 -6.36 7.58
C ALA A 245 -21.22 -6.32 6.18
N PHE A 246 -19.90 -6.46 6.12
CA PHE A 246 -19.17 -6.50 4.85
C PHE A 246 -19.53 -7.74 4.03
N ALA A 247 -19.52 -8.93 4.62
CA ALA A 247 -19.76 -10.17 3.89
C ALA A 247 -21.18 -10.26 3.28
N ARG A 248 -22.19 -9.66 3.91
CA ARG A 248 -23.59 -9.79 3.46
C ARG A 248 -24.08 -8.61 2.63
N TYR A 249 -23.62 -7.39 2.93
CA TYR A 249 -24.27 -6.18 2.43
C TYR A 249 -23.32 -5.19 1.76
N LEU A 250 -22.12 -5.00 2.32
CA LEU A 250 -21.24 -3.88 1.98
C LEU A 250 -19.96 -4.27 1.19
N TYR A 251 -19.80 -5.54 0.80
CA TYR A 251 -18.73 -6.00 -0.08
C TYR A 251 -18.84 -5.36 -1.48
N ASP A 252 -17.75 -5.39 -2.25
CA ASP A 252 -17.75 -4.80 -3.60
C ASP A 252 -18.75 -5.48 -4.52
N GLY A 253 -19.72 -4.71 -5.04
CA GLY A 253 -20.85 -5.22 -5.82
C GLY A 253 -21.98 -5.82 -4.98
N GLY A 254 -21.93 -5.69 -3.65
CA GLY A 254 -22.95 -6.21 -2.75
C GLY A 254 -24.28 -5.44 -2.75
N PRO A 255 -25.32 -5.97 -2.07
CA PRO A 255 -26.69 -5.42 -2.12
C PRO A 255 -26.83 -3.96 -1.70
N ALA A 256 -26.01 -3.52 -0.74
CA ALA A 256 -25.99 -2.14 -0.27
C ALA A 256 -24.75 -1.38 -0.72
N TYR A 257 -23.91 -1.97 -1.58
CA TYR A 257 -22.73 -1.32 -2.12
C TYR A 257 -23.11 -0.16 -3.03
N SER A 258 -22.32 0.89 -2.99
CA SER A 258 -22.47 2.08 -3.82
C SER A 258 -21.08 2.56 -4.22
N THR A 259 -20.94 3.05 -5.44
CA THR A 259 -19.72 3.69 -5.96
C THR A 259 -19.84 5.21 -5.84
N GLY A 260 -18.71 5.90 -5.73
CA GLY A 260 -18.66 7.35 -5.68
C GLY A 260 -18.13 7.94 -6.98
N ASN A 261 -17.69 9.19 -6.90
CA ASN A 261 -16.91 9.85 -7.95
C ASN A 261 -15.42 9.78 -7.59
N GLU A 262 -14.92 8.59 -7.31
CA GLU A 262 -13.49 8.43 -7.05
C GLU A 262 -12.67 8.75 -8.32
N PRO A 263 -11.52 9.42 -8.20
CA PRO A 263 -10.65 9.72 -9.33
C PRO A 263 -10.04 8.44 -9.91
N ILE A 264 -9.63 8.52 -11.18
CA ILE A 264 -8.90 7.44 -11.82
C ILE A 264 -7.56 7.28 -11.12
N VAL A 265 -7.22 6.04 -10.77
CA VAL A 265 -6.04 5.73 -9.95
C VAL A 265 -4.71 6.23 -10.56
N GLU A 266 -4.55 6.20 -11.89
CA GLU A 266 -3.36 6.74 -12.53
C GLU A 266 -3.23 8.26 -12.38
N GLU A 267 -4.35 8.99 -12.44
CA GLU A 267 -4.37 10.44 -12.25
C GLU A 267 -4.00 10.80 -10.81
N ALA A 268 -4.51 10.04 -9.83
CA ALA A 268 -4.13 10.21 -8.43
C ALA A 268 -2.63 9.95 -8.21
N VAL A 269 -2.06 8.90 -8.81
CA VAL A 269 -0.61 8.63 -8.73
C VAL A 269 0.21 9.77 -9.32
N GLN A 270 -0.19 10.30 -10.49
CA GLN A 270 0.48 11.44 -11.11
C GLN A 270 0.38 12.69 -10.24
N PHE A 271 -0.81 12.98 -9.71
CA PHE A 271 -1.04 14.14 -8.86
C PHE A 271 -0.25 14.10 -7.56
N ILE A 272 -0.11 12.92 -6.92
CA ILE A 272 0.76 12.74 -5.75
C ILE A 272 2.21 13.13 -6.09
N ARG A 273 2.72 12.74 -7.27
CA ARG A 273 4.08 13.08 -7.69
C ARG A 273 4.26 14.57 -7.89
N GLU A 274 3.31 15.21 -8.56
CA GLU A 274 3.35 16.64 -8.81
C GLU A 274 3.17 17.48 -7.53
N THR A 275 2.57 16.92 -6.48
CA THR A 275 2.51 17.53 -5.14
C THR A 275 3.76 17.22 -4.30
N GLY A 276 4.76 16.52 -4.86
CA GLY A 276 6.03 16.19 -4.20
C GLY A 276 5.97 14.97 -3.28
N GLY A 277 4.94 14.15 -3.39
CA GLY A 277 4.71 12.98 -2.55
C GLY A 277 5.24 11.66 -3.14
N VAL A 278 5.35 10.66 -2.27
CA VAL A 278 5.66 9.28 -2.63
C VAL A 278 4.38 8.47 -2.71
N ALA A 279 3.91 8.20 -3.93
CA ALA A 279 2.78 7.30 -4.22
C ALA A 279 3.12 5.81 -4.01
N VAL A 280 2.33 5.13 -3.18
CA VAL A 280 2.47 3.71 -2.80
C VAL A 280 1.13 2.99 -2.91
N LEU A 281 1.12 1.81 -3.53
CA LEU A 281 -0.09 0.98 -3.61
C LEU A 281 -0.38 0.33 -2.24
N ALA A 282 -1.55 0.64 -1.67
CA ALA A 282 -2.02 0.05 -0.43
C ALA A 282 -2.56 -1.37 -0.66
N HIS A 283 -2.37 -2.25 0.34
CA HIS A 283 -2.97 -3.58 0.49
C HIS A 283 -3.29 -4.33 -0.82
N PRO A 284 -2.30 -4.57 -1.71
CA PRO A 284 -2.54 -5.17 -3.03
C PRO A 284 -3.12 -6.60 -3.01
N TRP A 285 -3.18 -7.23 -1.83
CA TRP A 285 -3.87 -8.50 -1.57
C TRP A 285 -5.39 -8.40 -1.53
N ALA A 286 -5.96 -7.20 -1.44
CA ALA A 286 -7.41 -6.99 -1.55
C ALA A 286 -7.89 -6.91 -3.02
N LEU A 287 -6.97 -6.77 -3.98
CA LEU A 287 -7.28 -6.58 -5.39
C LEU A 287 -7.58 -7.91 -6.09
N LYS A 288 -8.52 -7.88 -7.05
CA LYS A 288 -8.87 -9.01 -7.93
C LYS A 288 -7.76 -9.30 -8.92
N ASN A 289 -7.14 -8.26 -9.50
CA ASN A 289 -6.05 -8.41 -10.48
C ASN A 289 -4.85 -7.49 -10.18
N PRO A 290 -4.10 -7.77 -9.11
CA PRO A 290 -3.00 -6.90 -8.66
C PRO A 290 -1.91 -6.72 -9.72
N VAL A 291 -1.58 -7.76 -10.49
CA VAL A 291 -0.48 -7.69 -11.49
C VAL A 291 -0.78 -6.67 -12.59
N ALA A 292 -2.00 -6.68 -13.13
CA ALA A 292 -2.39 -5.75 -14.18
C ALA A 292 -2.41 -4.29 -13.67
N ILE A 293 -2.91 -4.08 -12.45
CA ILE A 293 -2.97 -2.77 -11.79
C ILE A 293 -1.55 -2.26 -11.52
N ILE A 294 -0.70 -3.06 -10.85
CA ILE A 294 0.69 -2.69 -10.52
C ILE A 294 1.46 -2.25 -11.77
N ARG A 295 1.31 -2.97 -12.89
CA ARG A 295 1.96 -2.60 -14.16
C ARG A 295 1.51 -1.22 -14.63
N ARG A 296 0.20 -0.95 -14.69
CA ARG A 296 -0.32 0.36 -15.14
C ARG A 296 0.08 1.49 -14.20
N LEU A 297 0.01 1.25 -12.89
CA LEU A 297 0.43 2.25 -11.90
C LEU A 297 1.93 2.52 -11.97
N LYS A 298 2.75 1.50 -12.27
CA LYS A 298 4.18 1.70 -12.50
C LYS A 298 4.43 2.65 -13.66
N ASP A 299 3.70 2.48 -14.76
CA ASP A 299 3.77 3.37 -15.93
C ASP A 299 3.32 4.80 -15.60
N ALA A 300 2.36 4.97 -14.69
CA ALA A 300 1.91 6.27 -14.18
C ALA A 300 2.90 6.93 -13.19
N GLY A 301 3.89 6.18 -12.70
CA GLY A 301 4.93 6.68 -11.80
C GLY A 301 4.83 6.21 -10.34
N LEU A 302 4.17 5.08 -10.07
CA LEU A 302 4.14 4.48 -8.74
C LEU A 302 5.56 4.23 -8.21
N HIS A 303 5.79 4.59 -6.95
CA HIS A 303 7.10 4.46 -6.30
C HIS A 303 7.24 3.18 -5.49
N GLY A 304 6.16 2.73 -4.85
CA GLY A 304 6.18 1.56 -3.97
C GLY A 304 4.86 0.82 -3.89
N MET A 305 4.86 -0.29 -3.14
CA MET A 305 3.65 -0.99 -2.73
C MET A 305 3.83 -1.58 -1.33
N GLU A 306 2.71 -1.85 -0.67
CA GLU A 306 2.72 -2.64 0.54
C GLU A 306 3.04 -4.11 0.26
N VAL A 307 3.98 -4.65 1.04
CA VAL A 307 4.37 -6.07 1.02
C VAL A 307 4.44 -6.66 2.42
N TYR A 308 4.44 -5.81 3.46
CA TYR A 308 4.39 -6.22 4.86
C TYR A 308 3.02 -5.88 5.46
N ARG A 309 2.51 -6.81 6.26
CA ARG A 309 1.31 -6.72 7.09
C ARG A 309 1.69 -7.00 8.54
N SER A 310 0.76 -6.82 9.47
CA SER A 310 0.96 -7.22 10.86
C SER A 310 1.21 -8.72 11.06
N ASP A 311 0.78 -9.57 10.12
CA ASP A 311 1.06 -11.01 10.12
C ASP A 311 2.34 -11.41 9.36
N GLY A 312 3.06 -10.44 8.80
CA GLY A 312 4.39 -10.62 8.22
C GLY A 312 4.50 -10.21 6.75
N LYS A 313 5.57 -10.69 6.12
CA LYS A 313 5.92 -10.36 4.73
C LYS A 313 5.21 -11.30 3.75
N LEU A 314 4.56 -10.75 2.74
CA LEU A 314 3.99 -11.52 1.65
C LEU A 314 5.00 -11.69 0.50
N ALA A 315 5.48 -12.91 0.30
CA ALA A 315 6.53 -13.22 -0.68
C ALA A 315 6.14 -12.81 -2.11
N VAL A 316 4.91 -13.13 -2.54
CA VAL A 316 4.40 -12.81 -3.89
C VAL A 316 4.49 -11.32 -4.20
N TYR A 317 4.05 -10.46 -3.27
CA TYR A 317 4.09 -8.99 -3.46
C TYR A 317 5.52 -8.43 -3.34
N SER A 318 6.37 -9.04 -2.51
CA SER A 318 7.80 -8.70 -2.48
C SER A 318 8.48 -8.97 -3.82
N ASP A 319 8.19 -10.10 -4.46
CA ASP A 319 8.80 -10.48 -5.73
C ASP A 319 8.26 -9.60 -6.87
N LEU A 320 6.97 -9.26 -6.84
CA LEU A 320 6.39 -8.27 -7.75
C LEU A 320 7.03 -6.89 -7.58
N ALA A 321 7.22 -6.44 -6.34
CA ALA A 321 7.89 -5.17 -6.07
C ALA A 321 9.33 -5.16 -6.64
N ASP A 322 10.08 -6.26 -6.50
CA ASP A 322 11.42 -6.38 -7.11
C ASP A 322 11.36 -6.36 -8.63
N ALA A 323 10.42 -7.09 -9.23
CA ALA A 323 10.26 -7.19 -10.68
C ALA A 323 9.97 -5.82 -11.33
N TYR A 324 9.18 -4.98 -10.67
CA TYR A 324 8.83 -3.62 -11.14
C TYR A 324 9.73 -2.51 -10.58
N GLY A 325 10.73 -2.85 -9.76
CA GLY A 325 11.62 -1.87 -9.11
C GLY A 325 10.87 -0.87 -8.24
N LEU A 326 9.96 -1.38 -7.40
CA LEU A 326 9.12 -0.64 -6.47
C LEU A 326 9.66 -0.77 -5.04
N LEU A 327 9.52 0.29 -4.26
CA LEU A 327 9.79 0.27 -2.83
C LEU A 327 8.86 -0.73 -2.14
N LYS A 328 9.41 -1.42 -1.14
CA LYS A 328 8.70 -2.38 -0.30
C LYS A 328 8.35 -1.72 1.02
N LEU A 329 7.09 -1.38 1.20
CA LEU A 329 6.58 -0.76 2.42
C LEU A 329 5.61 -1.70 3.12
N GLY A 330 5.12 -1.29 4.27
CA GLY A 330 3.98 -1.92 4.90
C GLY A 330 3.60 -1.23 6.18
N GLY A 331 2.38 -1.50 6.60
CA GLY A 331 1.78 -1.03 7.82
C GLY A 331 0.73 -2.01 8.30
N SER A 332 0.17 -1.74 9.47
CA SER A 332 -0.86 -2.59 10.05
C SER A 332 -2.25 -2.33 9.47
N ASP A 333 -2.43 -1.22 8.74
CA ASP A 333 -3.74 -0.71 8.30
C ASP A 333 -4.69 -0.54 9.51
N TYR A 334 -4.15 0.04 10.59
CA TYR A 334 -4.84 0.05 11.86
C TYR A 334 -5.98 1.05 11.92
N HIS A 335 -7.18 0.53 12.21
CA HIS A 335 -8.40 1.31 12.40
C HIS A 335 -8.94 1.29 13.86
N GLY A 336 -8.27 0.59 14.77
CA GLY A 336 -8.78 0.38 16.14
C GLY A 336 -9.65 -0.88 16.34
N ARG A 337 -9.90 -1.21 17.62
CA ARG A 337 -10.78 -2.30 18.11
C ARG A 337 -10.72 -3.59 17.27
N GLY A 338 -9.57 -4.26 17.26
CA GLY A 338 -9.44 -5.64 16.74
C GLY A 338 -8.27 -5.90 15.80
N GLY A 339 -7.56 -4.87 15.32
CA GLY A 339 -6.32 -5.03 14.55
C GLY A 339 -5.12 -5.35 15.45
N LYS A 340 -4.37 -6.40 15.12
CA LYS A 340 -3.02 -6.61 15.66
C LYS A 340 -2.06 -5.66 14.91
N TRP A 341 -1.18 -5.02 15.68
CA TRP A 341 -0.03 -4.27 15.14
C TRP A 341 1.10 -5.26 14.85
#